data_AF-W5WEB6-F1
#
_entry.id   AF-W5WEB6-F1
#
_cell.length_a   1.000
_cell.length_b   1.000
_cell.length_c   1.000
_cell.angle_alpha   90.00
_cell.angle_beta   90.00
_cell.angle_gamma   90.00
#
_symmetry.space_group_name_H-M   'P 1'
#
loop_
_entity.id
_entity.type
_entity.pdbx_description
1 polymer ?
#
loop_
_entity_poly.entity_id
_entity_poly.type
_entity_poly.pdbx_seq_one_letter_code
_entity_poly.pdbx_strand_id
1 'polypeptide(L)'
;MRLARLFTLLCACLLLAATSAVGGTQAAPLFKVLAFYNGTYDQAHISFVKEANQWFPQTAAQYNFSYESTNNWDRLNSIDPAQYQVVLFLDDSPHGAAQQAGFQRYVSNGGGWFGFHVAAYADNANDWPWYHNQFLGSGLFHSNTWGPTTAVLRVEDQTHPATKRLPGTFTSAVSEWYSWSNDLRTNPNIRILASVDPSSFPLGTDPNQSWYSGYYPILWTNKNYKMLYANFGHNAMDYPTDTTLSHTFSSEVQNRFVIDGLLWLGGASGNPTPPTDPINTGSWYGLANKGNGKCVDARSAASANGTAIQQYGCNSSNAQQFQLQTTSGGYYRVNTRLNSAQSLDVTGVSTADNAPIQLWSHTGGANQQWQPVAESGGYYHLVNRNGGKCLAVPGASAADSVQLVQLACDGGAAQSFKLTAV
;
A
#
# COMPACT_ATOMS: atom_id res chain seq x y z
N MET A 1 -50.94 -67.59 33.76
CA MET A 1 -50.05 -66.63 34.48
C MET A 1 -48.96 -66.16 33.51
N ARG A 2 -48.98 -64.86 33.18
CA ARG A 2 -47.92 -63.98 32.61
C ARG A 2 -47.35 -64.33 31.20
N LEU A 3 -47.64 -63.58 30.12
CA LEU A 3 -47.12 -62.23 29.71
C LEU A 3 -45.57 -62.19 29.64
N ALA A 4 -44.85 -61.64 28.65
CA ALA A 4 -45.15 -61.03 27.35
C ALA A 4 -43.83 -60.77 26.58
N ARG A 5 -43.93 -60.86 25.24
CA ARG A 5 -43.30 -60.05 24.17
C ARG A 5 -41.77 -59.78 24.17
N LEU A 6 -41.15 -60.34 23.12
CA LEU A 6 -39.95 -59.91 22.39
C LEU A 6 -39.90 -58.40 22.14
N PHE A 7 -38.75 -57.76 22.40
CA PHE A 7 -38.39 -56.45 21.86
C PHE A 7 -37.07 -56.56 21.10
N THR A 8 -37.14 -56.22 19.81
CA THR A 8 -36.04 -56.09 18.86
C THR A 8 -35.25 -54.81 19.17
N LEU A 9 -33.93 -54.91 19.41
CA LEU A 9 -33.05 -53.74 19.48
C LEU A 9 -32.36 -53.55 18.13
N LEU A 10 -32.74 -52.48 17.44
CA LEU A 10 -32.09 -51.97 16.24
C LEU A 10 -30.85 -51.16 16.68
N CYS A 11 -29.64 -51.68 16.42
CA CYS A 11 -28.40 -50.92 16.60
C CYS A 11 -28.17 -50.05 15.35
N ALA A 12 -28.52 -48.77 15.43
CA ALA A 12 -28.13 -47.77 14.43
C ALA A 12 -26.66 -47.40 14.60
N CYS A 13 -25.82 -47.79 13.64
CA CYS A 13 -24.46 -47.29 13.51
C CYS A 13 -24.49 -45.85 13.00
N LEU A 14 -24.38 -44.86 13.89
CA LEU A 14 -24.06 -43.48 13.52
C LEU A 14 -22.55 -43.37 13.28
N LEU A 15 -22.15 -43.37 12.01
CA LEU A 15 -20.85 -42.87 11.58
C LEU A 15 -20.85 -41.33 11.73
N LEU A 16 -20.27 -40.83 12.82
CA LEU A 16 -19.86 -39.42 12.88
C LEU A 16 -18.65 -39.24 11.95
N ALA A 17 -18.90 -38.69 10.76
CA ALA A 17 -17.85 -38.07 9.97
C ALA A 17 -17.36 -36.83 10.72
N ALA A 18 -16.24 -36.96 11.43
CA ALA A 18 -15.51 -35.81 11.94
C ALA A 18 -14.92 -35.05 10.74
N THR A 19 -15.61 -34.02 10.28
CA THR A 19 -15.03 -33.03 9.39
C THR A 19 -13.99 -32.25 10.19
N SER A 20 -12.72 -32.59 9.97
CA SER A 20 -11.62 -31.75 10.43
C SER A 20 -11.71 -30.43 9.65
N ALA A 21 -12.35 -29.42 10.25
CA ALA A 21 -12.20 -28.05 9.78
C ALA A 21 -10.72 -27.71 9.96
N VAL A 22 -9.97 -27.70 8.85
CA VAL A 22 -8.63 -27.13 8.80
C VAL A 22 -8.80 -25.61 8.88
N GLY A 23 -9.12 -25.12 10.08
CA GLY A 23 -8.95 -23.72 10.41
C GLY A 23 -7.46 -23.45 10.49
N GLY A 24 -6.85 -23.09 9.37
CA GLY A 24 -5.49 -22.58 9.37
C GLY A 24 -5.46 -21.35 10.27
N THR A 25 -4.86 -21.46 11.45
CA THR A 25 -4.58 -20.31 12.30
C THR A 25 -3.58 -19.43 11.55
N GLN A 26 -4.04 -18.27 11.07
CA GLN A 26 -3.14 -17.27 10.51
C GLN A 26 -2.08 -16.94 11.56
N ALA A 27 -0.81 -17.00 11.19
CA ALA A 27 0.28 -16.69 12.11
C ALA A 27 0.10 -15.29 12.69
N ALA A 28 0.42 -15.10 13.97
CA ALA A 28 0.32 -13.78 14.60
C ALA A 28 1.19 -12.75 13.85
N PRO A 29 0.72 -11.51 13.69
CA PRO A 29 1.48 -10.46 13.00
C PRO A 29 2.78 -10.16 13.77
N LEU A 30 3.82 -9.74 13.03
CA LEU A 30 5.12 -9.36 13.61
C LEU A 30 5.00 -8.21 14.61
N PHE A 31 4.11 -7.27 14.33
CA PHE A 31 3.75 -6.14 15.17
C PHE A 31 2.39 -5.58 14.74
N LYS A 32 1.82 -4.72 15.57
CA LYS A 32 0.51 -4.10 15.35
C LYS A 32 0.63 -2.58 15.21
N VAL A 33 -0.08 -2.05 14.23
CA VAL A 33 -0.17 -0.63 13.91
C VAL A 33 -1.58 -0.12 14.19
N LEU A 34 -1.70 0.99 14.92
CA LEU A 34 -2.95 1.75 15.05
C LEU A 34 -2.81 3.14 14.41
N ALA A 35 -3.52 3.39 13.32
CA ALA A 35 -3.56 4.68 12.66
C ALA A 35 -4.70 5.55 13.19
N PHE A 36 -4.39 6.79 13.51
CA PHE A 36 -5.34 7.83 13.88
C PHE A 36 -5.54 8.77 12.71
N TYR A 37 -6.79 9.12 12.47
CA TYR A 37 -7.17 10.12 11.47
C TYR A 37 -8.42 10.89 11.92
N ASN A 38 -8.68 12.04 11.32
CA ASN A 38 -9.93 12.77 11.50
C ASN A 38 -10.79 12.65 10.24
N GLY A 39 -10.21 12.97 9.08
CA GLY A 39 -10.87 12.85 7.77
C GLY A 39 -11.98 13.88 7.57
N THR A 40 -11.81 15.11 8.05
CA THR A 40 -12.89 16.12 8.10
C THR A 40 -12.54 17.52 7.57
N TYR A 41 -11.27 17.91 7.46
CA TYR A 41 -10.89 19.32 7.18
C TYR A 41 -10.68 19.64 5.68
N ASP A 42 -9.54 19.26 5.11
CA ASP A 42 -9.20 19.51 3.70
C ASP A 42 -9.48 18.25 2.86
N GLN A 43 -10.15 18.40 1.71
CA GLN A 43 -10.42 17.29 0.79
C GLN A 43 -9.15 16.57 0.33
N ALA A 44 -8.03 17.26 0.23
CA ALA A 44 -6.76 16.63 -0.11
C ALA A 44 -6.23 15.69 0.99
N HIS A 45 -6.34 16.10 2.26
CA HIS A 45 -6.02 15.24 3.40
C HIS A 45 -7.02 14.09 3.53
N ILE A 46 -8.31 14.35 3.31
CA ILE A 46 -9.35 13.31 3.30
C ILE A 46 -9.07 12.28 2.20
N SER A 47 -8.66 12.73 1.02
CA SER A 47 -8.25 11.86 -0.08
C SER A 47 -7.03 11.01 0.31
N PHE A 48 -6.01 11.60 0.93
CA PHE A 48 -4.87 10.87 1.46
C PHE A 48 -5.28 9.82 2.51
N VAL A 49 -6.14 10.16 3.47
CA VAL A 49 -6.63 9.23 4.49
C VAL A 49 -7.42 8.06 3.87
N LYS A 50 -8.29 8.34 2.89
CA LYS A 50 -9.02 7.30 2.15
C LYS A 50 -8.04 6.35 1.44
N GLU A 51 -7.03 6.90 0.78
CA GLU A 51 -5.98 6.13 0.11
C GLU A 51 -5.16 5.29 1.10
N ALA A 52 -4.72 5.89 2.21
CA ALA A 52 -3.98 5.22 3.28
C ALA A 52 -4.74 4.04 3.87
N ASN A 53 -6.03 4.22 4.14
CA ASN A 53 -6.89 3.16 4.68
C ASN A 53 -7.21 2.04 3.66
N GLN A 54 -6.88 2.21 2.39
CA GLN A 54 -6.89 1.14 1.38
C GLN A 54 -5.51 0.49 1.25
N TRP A 55 -4.45 1.28 1.25
CA TRP A 55 -3.08 0.84 0.98
C TRP A 55 -2.43 0.12 2.16
N PHE A 56 -2.61 0.61 3.39
CA PHE A 56 -1.98 0.01 4.57
C PHE A 56 -2.47 -1.41 4.88
N PRO A 57 -3.77 -1.77 4.81
CA PRO A 57 -4.20 -3.16 5.01
C PRO A 57 -3.55 -4.14 4.03
N GLN A 58 -3.37 -3.74 2.77
CA GLN A 58 -2.72 -4.55 1.74
C GLN A 58 -1.23 -4.73 2.04
N THR A 59 -0.57 -3.64 2.41
CA THR A 59 0.84 -3.63 2.80
C THR A 59 1.06 -4.44 4.09
N ALA A 60 0.15 -4.34 5.05
CA ALA A 60 0.17 -5.09 6.31
C ALA A 60 0.14 -6.60 6.05
N ALA A 61 -0.77 -7.05 5.17
CA ALA A 61 -0.83 -8.44 4.74
C ALA A 61 0.47 -8.89 4.04
N GLN A 62 1.02 -8.05 3.16
CA GLN A 62 2.25 -8.36 2.42
C GLN A 62 3.49 -8.47 3.33
N TYR A 63 3.61 -7.60 4.34
CA TYR A 63 4.78 -7.51 5.22
C TYR A 63 4.55 -8.10 6.62
N ASN A 64 3.45 -8.85 6.79
CA ASN A 64 3.08 -9.57 8.00
C ASN A 64 3.03 -8.69 9.28
N PHE A 65 2.41 -7.51 9.18
CA PHE A 65 2.01 -6.72 10.35
C PHE A 65 0.48 -6.56 10.35
N SER A 66 -0.12 -6.10 11.45
CA SER A 66 -1.54 -5.74 11.44
C SER A 66 -1.72 -4.23 11.33
N TYR A 67 -2.75 -3.82 10.60
CA TYR A 67 -3.18 -2.43 10.52
C TYR A 67 -4.62 -2.29 11.00
N GLU A 68 -4.84 -1.34 11.88
CA GLU A 68 -6.15 -0.87 12.29
C GLU A 68 -6.16 0.65 12.21
N SER A 69 -7.27 1.24 11.78
CA SER A 69 -7.44 2.69 11.74
C SER A 69 -8.62 3.13 12.58
N THR A 70 -8.54 4.32 13.18
CA THR A 70 -9.60 4.86 14.03
C THR A 70 -9.66 6.39 13.94
N ASN A 71 -10.88 6.92 14.02
CA ASN A 71 -11.12 8.34 14.27
C ASN A 71 -11.44 8.65 15.73
N ASN A 72 -11.38 7.64 16.60
CA ASN A 72 -11.53 7.82 18.04
C ASN A 72 -10.17 8.08 18.69
N TRP A 73 -9.79 9.37 18.74
CA TRP A 73 -8.55 9.84 19.35
C TRP A 73 -8.46 9.56 20.86
N ASP A 74 -9.58 9.32 21.56
CA ASP A 74 -9.56 8.97 22.98
C ASP A 74 -8.91 7.61 23.26
N ARG A 75 -8.70 6.78 22.23
CA ARG A 75 -7.89 5.56 22.37
C ARG A 75 -6.45 5.84 22.77
N LEU A 76 -5.91 7.04 22.51
CA LEU A 76 -4.60 7.44 23.02
C LEU A 76 -4.56 7.53 24.55
N ASN A 77 -5.69 7.80 25.20
CA ASN A 77 -5.74 7.99 26.66
C ASN A 77 -5.24 6.75 27.43
N SER A 78 -5.44 5.56 26.87
CA SER A 78 -5.08 4.26 27.46
C SER A 78 -4.16 3.41 26.59
N ILE A 79 -3.61 3.97 25.50
CA ILE A 79 -2.77 3.20 24.58
C ILE A 79 -1.48 2.70 25.24
N ASP A 80 -1.05 1.52 24.83
CA ASP A 80 0.10 0.82 25.38
C ASP A 80 0.95 0.18 24.24
N PRO A 81 2.29 0.32 24.27
CA PRO A 81 3.17 -0.25 23.24
C PRO A 81 3.17 -1.79 23.18
N ALA A 82 2.71 -2.49 24.22
CA ALA A 82 2.48 -3.93 24.18
C ALA A 82 1.25 -4.29 23.32
N GLN A 83 0.27 -3.39 23.21
CA GLN A 83 -0.93 -3.60 22.39
C GLN A 83 -0.69 -3.18 20.93
N TYR A 84 -0.11 -2.00 20.72
CA TYR A 84 0.24 -1.47 19.39
C TYR A 84 1.66 -0.96 19.43
N GLN A 85 2.57 -1.62 18.72
CA GLN A 85 3.99 -1.25 18.70
C GLN A 85 4.22 0.05 17.93
N VAL A 86 3.33 0.39 16.99
CA VAL A 86 3.40 1.62 16.21
C VAL A 86 2.03 2.31 16.18
N VAL A 87 2.03 3.64 16.32
CA VAL A 87 0.88 4.47 15.96
C VAL A 87 1.21 5.35 14.77
N LEU A 88 0.23 5.55 13.88
CA LEU A 88 0.33 6.50 12.79
C LEU A 88 -0.57 7.69 13.03
N PHE A 89 -0.11 8.89 12.72
CA PHE A 89 -0.97 10.07 12.61
C PHE A 89 -1.05 10.45 11.13
N LEU A 90 -2.23 10.20 10.52
CA LEU A 90 -2.40 10.37 9.09
C LEU A 90 -2.65 11.83 8.71
N ASP A 91 -3.58 12.52 9.38
CA ASP A 91 -4.02 13.86 8.98
C ASP A 91 -4.32 14.81 10.16
N ASP A 92 -3.90 14.47 11.38
CA ASP A 92 -4.15 15.30 12.55
C ASP A 92 -3.21 14.92 13.71
N SER A 93 -3.33 15.62 14.83
CA SER A 93 -2.61 15.34 16.07
C SER A 93 -3.53 15.47 17.31
N PRO A 94 -3.12 14.97 18.50
CA PRO A 94 -3.94 15.04 19.71
C PRO A 94 -4.29 16.46 20.18
N HIS A 95 -5.59 16.73 20.34
CA HIS A 95 -6.12 18.05 20.74
C HIS A 95 -6.36 18.19 22.25
N GLY A 96 -6.74 17.10 22.93
CA GLY A 96 -7.11 17.12 24.34
C GLY A 96 -5.96 16.77 25.28
N ALA A 97 -5.91 17.38 26.48
CA ALA A 97 -4.86 17.12 27.47
C ALA A 97 -4.69 15.62 27.83
N ALA A 98 -5.79 14.86 27.88
CA ALA A 98 -5.74 13.41 28.13
C ALA A 98 -5.09 12.64 26.98
N GLN A 99 -5.41 13.01 25.73
CA GLN A 99 -4.86 12.38 24.52
C GLN A 99 -3.37 12.71 24.39
N GLN A 100 -3.01 13.97 24.65
CA GLN A 100 -1.64 14.46 24.67
C GLN A 100 -0.79 13.73 25.73
N ALA A 101 -1.30 13.63 26.96
CA ALA A 101 -0.62 12.89 28.03
C ALA A 101 -0.51 11.39 27.72
N GLY A 102 -1.55 10.80 27.15
CA GLY A 102 -1.56 9.40 26.71
C GLY A 102 -0.51 9.12 25.65
N PHE A 103 -0.41 9.99 24.64
CA PHE A 103 0.61 9.89 23.59
C PHE A 103 2.03 10.09 24.12
N GLN A 104 2.25 11.11 24.96
CA GLN A 104 3.54 11.34 25.62
C GLN A 104 4.01 10.10 26.39
N ARG A 105 3.11 9.51 27.20
CA ARG A 105 3.38 8.26 27.93
C ARG A 105 3.73 7.12 26.98
N TYR A 106 2.96 6.96 25.90
CA TYR A 106 3.16 5.91 24.90
C TYR A 106 4.56 5.96 24.27
N VAL A 107 4.99 7.10 23.74
CA VAL A 107 6.31 7.21 23.10
C VAL A 107 7.45 7.15 24.12
N SER A 108 7.24 7.65 25.34
CA SER A 108 8.22 7.55 26.43
C SER A 108 8.44 6.10 26.89
N ASN A 109 7.42 5.26 26.77
CA ASN A 109 7.48 3.83 27.06
C ASN A 109 7.95 2.99 25.85
N GLY A 110 8.51 3.62 24.82
CA GLY A 110 9.14 2.93 23.70
C GLY A 110 8.18 2.52 22.57
N GLY A 111 6.96 3.06 22.56
CA GLY A 111 6.05 2.99 21.42
C GLY A 111 6.57 3.75 20.21
N GLY A 112 6.37 3.18 19.02
CA GLY A 112 6.77 3.77 17.75
C GLY A 112 5.75 4.77 17.24
N TRP A 113 6.19 5.88 16.64
CA TRP A 113 5.31 6.86 16.01
C TRP A 113 5.72 7.15 14.57
N PHE A 114 4.75 7.26 13.68
CA PHE A 114 4.96 7.75 12.32
C PHE A 114 3.90 8.79 11.96
N GLY A 115 4.29 10.05 11.83
CA GLY A 115 3.39 11.12 11.41
C GLY A 115 3.58 11.53 9.96
N PHE A 116 2.47 11.95 9.37
CA PHE A 116 2.41 12.45 8.00
C PHE A 116 1.95 13.90 7.99
N HIS A 117 2.64 14.71 7.18
CA HIS A 117 2.20 16.02 6.73
C HIS A 117 1.67 16.93 7.86
N VAL A 118 0.38 17.23 7.87
CA VAL A 118 -0.30 18.12 8.83
C VAL A 118 -0.24 17.61 10.28
N ALA A 119 0.11 16.34 10.53
CA ALA A 119 0.32 15.83 11.89
C ALA A 119 1.44 16.57 12.67
N ALA A 120 2.30 17.33 11.98
CA ALA A 120 3.30 18.19 12.61
C ALA A 120 2.96 19.69 12.56
N TYR A 121 1.84 20.08 11.94
CA TYR A 121 1.43 21.47 11.80
C TYR A 121 1.14 22.09 13.17
N ALA A 122 1.63 23.32 13.36
CA ALA A 122 1.21 24.24 14.41
C ALA A 122 1.50 25.67 13.97
N ASP A 123 0.58 26.58 14.23
CA ASP A 123 0.73 28.03 13.99
C ASP A 123 0.81 28.83 15.29
N ASN A 124 0.62 28.17 16.44
CA ASN A 124 0.66 28.77 17.76
C ASN A 124 1.74 28.12 18.64
N ALA A 125 2.71 28.92 19.09
CA ALA A 125 3.82 28.47 19.94
C ALA A 125 3.38 27.87 21.28
N ASN A 126 2.17 28.19 21.75
CA ASN A 126 1.63 27.69 23.01
C ASN A 126 0.91 26.36 22.85
N ASP A 127 0.61 25.94 21.63
CA ASP A 127 -0.06 24.68 21.38
C ASP A 127 0.96 23.56 21.53
N TRP A 128 0.77 22.79 22.61
CA TRP A 128 1.57 21.63 23.00
C TRP A 128 3.10 21.73 22.74
N PRO A 129 3.82 22.62 23.45
CA PRO A 129 5.21 22.95 23.14
C PRO A 129 6.17 21.76 23.15
N TRP A 130 5.89 20.74 23.98
CA TRP A 130 6.66 19.49 23.98
C TRP A 130 6.62 18.79 22.62
N TYR A 131 5.44 18.71 21.99
CA TYR A 131 5.27 17.97 20.75
C TYR A 131 6.03 18.65 19.59
N HIS A 132 5.86 19.96 19.42
CA HIS A 132 6.46 20.68 18.30
C HIS A 132 7.95 21.00 18.50
N ASN A 133 8.36 21.39 19.71
CA ASN A 133 9.75 21.83 19.96
C ASN A 133 10.68 20.70 20.42
N GLN A 134 10.18 19.71 21.15
CA GLN A 134 11.03 18.65 21.72
C GLN A 134 10.90 17.33 20.97
N PHE A 135 9.68 16.86 20.72
CA PHE A 135 9.42 15.57 20.07
C PHE A 135 9.69 15.64 18.56
N LEU A 136 9.01 16.54 17.85
CA LEU A 136 9.23 16.78 16.42
C LEU A 136 10.52 17.57 16.16
N GLY A 137 10.77 18.60 16.97
CA GLY A 137 11.88 19.54 16.80
C GLY A 137 11.62 20.65 15.77
N SER A 138 10.54 20.56 14.99
CA SER A 138 10.19 21.48 13.90
C SER A 138 9.78 22.87 14.37
N GLY A 139 9.24 22.99 15.58
CA GLY A 139 8.58 24.23 15.98
C GLY A 139 7.30 24.44 15.16
N LEU A 140 7.08 25.66 14.70
CA LEU A 140 5.87 26.07 13.99
C LEU A 140 5.99 25.85 12.49
N PHE A 141 4.83 25.79 11.84
CA PHE A 141 4.71 26.00 10.40
C PHE A 141 5.28 27.36 10.01
N HIS A 142 6.07 27.39 8.94
CA HIS A 142 6.69 28.63 8.44
C HIS A 142 6.16 29.02 7.06
N SER A 143 6.15 28.07 6.11
CA SER A 143 5.62 28.28 4.76
C SER A 143 5.39 26.94 4.06
N ASN A 144 4.62 26.94 2.98
CA ASN A 144 4.34 25.80 2.13
C ASN A 144 4.58 26.10 0.65
N THR A 145 4.63 25.06 -0.17
CA THR A 145 4.43 25.16 -1.62
C THR A 145 2.98 24.88 -1.97
N TRP A 146 2.41 25.53 -2.98
CA TRP A 146 1.05 25.25 -3.47
C TRP A 146 1.01 24.98 -4.96
N GLY A 147 -0.07 24.30 -5.36
CA GLY A 147 -0.06 23.45 -6.54
C GLY A 147 0.75 22.19 -6.24
N PRO A 148 0.17 21.21 -5.52
CA PRO A 148 0.84 19.98 -5.16
C PRO A 148 1.60 19.39 -6.36
N THR A 149 2.87 19.11 -6.16
CA THR A 149 3.80 18.65 -7.20
C THR A 149 4.76 17.62 -6.64
N THR A 150 5.38 16.83 -7.52
CA THR A 150 6.50 15.96 -7.14
C THR A 150 7.73 16.80 -6.81
N ALA A 151 8.53 16.37 -5.85
CA ALA A 151 9.87 16.89 -5.61
C ALA A 151 10.91 15.79 -5.86
N VAL A 152 12.09 16.17 -6.35
CA VAL A 152 13.27 15.31 -6.25
C VAL A 152 13.80 15.44 -4.82
N LEU A 153 13.83 14.33 -4.09
CA LEU A 153 14.33 14.26 -2.73
C LEU A 153 15.74 13.67 -2.73
N ARG A 154 16.66 14.32 -2.03
CA ARG A 154 17.99 13.80 -1.74
C ARG A 154 17.95 13.03 -0.42
N VAL A 155 18.43 11.79 -0.43
CA VAL A 155 18.58 10.98 0.78
C VAL A 155 19.87 11.39 1.47
N GLU A 156 19.73 12.11 2.59
CA GLU A 156 20.86 12.65 3.34
C GLU A 156 21.60 11.56 4.14
N ASP A 157 20.91 10.44 4.38
CA ASP A 157 21.46 9.34 5.15
C ASP A 157 20.86 8.00 4.74
N GLN A 158 21.66 7.17 4.06
CA GLN A 158 21.29 5.82 3.63
C GLN A 158 21.71 4.73 4.64
N THR A 159 22.19 5.10 5.82
CA THR A 159 22.54 4.12 6.86
C THR A 159 21.37 3.81 7.80
N HIS A 160 20.35 4.67 7.84
CA HIS A 160 19.17 4.45 8.66
C HIS A 160 18.31 3.28 8.09
N PRO A 161 17.73 2.40 8.94
CA PRO A 161 16.93 1.27 8.47
C PRO A 161 15.79 1.65 7.52
N ALA A 162 15.16 2.81 7.73
CA ALA A 162 14.07 3.33 6.90
C ALA A 162 14.51 3.84 5.51
N THR A 163 15.78 4.16 5.31
CA THR A 163 16.29 4.79 4.07
C THR A 163 17.34 3.96 3.33
N LYS A 164 17.83 2.86 3.93
CA LYS A 164 18.91 2.03 3.35
C LYS A 164 18.61 1.45 1.97
N ARG A 165 17.34 1.27 1.61
CA ARG A 165 16.89 0.75 0.30
C ARG A 165 16.50 1.85 -0.69
N LEU A 166 16.63 3.12 -0.29
CA LEU A 166 16.39 4.26 -1.17
C LEU A 166 17.66 4.57 -1.98
N PRO A 167 17.53 4.98 -3.25
CA PRO A 167 18.64 5.56 -4.00
C PRO A 167 19.08 6.90 -3.38
N GLY A 168 20.25 7.41 -3.78
CA GLY A 168 20.76 8.69 -3.26
C GLY A 168 19.83 9.89 -3.55
N THR A 169 19.06 9.81 -4.64
CA THR A 169 17.97 10.74 -4.97
C THR A 169 16.79 9.99 -5.55
N PHE A 170 15.55 10.45 -5.29
CA PHE A 170 14.35 9.90 -5.91
C PHE A 170 13.26 10.96 -6.09
N THR A 171 12.40 10.78 -7.08
CA THR A 171 11.20 11.61 -7.25
C THR A 171 10.08 11.10 -6.34
N SER A 172 9.54 11.99 -5.52
CA SER A 172 8.41 11.72 -4.64
C SER A 172 7.11 11.52 -5.42
N ALA A 173 6.06 11.05 -4.74
CA ALA A 173 4.71 11.29 -5.21
C ALA A 173 4.38 12.79 -5.15
N VAL A 174 3.28 13.19 -5.81
CA VAL A 174 2.74 14.55 -5.71
C VAL A 174 2.30 14.83 -4.28
N SER A 175 2.74 15.97 -3.73
CA SER A 175 2.30 16.49 -2.43
C SER A 175 2.40 18.00 -2.38
N GLU A 176 1.71 18.59 -1.42
CA GLU A 176 2.07 19.87 -0.81
C GLU A 176 3.29 19.68 0.11
N TRP A 177 4.21 20.65 0.17
CA TRP A 177 5.43 20.58 0.98
C TRP A 177 5.47 21.69 2.03
N TYR A 178 5.81 21.37 3.28
CA TYR A 178 5.93 22.34 4.38
C TYR A 178 7.38 22.61 4.78
N SER A 179 7.58 23.82 5.28
CA SER A 179 8.79 24.27 5.95
C SER A 179 8.48 24.69 7.38
N TRP A 180 9.50 24.66 8.21
CA TRP A 180 9.37 24.80 9.66
C TRP A 180 10.17 25.99 10.18
N SER A 181 9.73 26.57 11.29
CA SER A 181 10.37 27.72 11.91
C SER A 181 11.76 27.38 12.47
N ASN A 182 11.94 26.15 12.97
CA ASN A 182 13.21 25.71 13.53
C ASN A 182 14.09 25.09 12.45
N ASP A 183 15.37 25.50 12.43
CA ASP A 183 16.37 24.84 11.60
C ASP A 183 16.77 23.49 12.23
N LEU A 184 16.17 22.42 11.72
CA LEU A 184 16.40 21.05 12.19
C LEU A 184 17.88 20.62 12.14
N ARG A 185 18.70 21.24 11.29
CA ARG A 185 20.15 20.93 11.19
C ARG A 185 20.91 21.33 12.45
N THR A 186 20.38 22.29 13.20
CA THR A 186 21.00 22.79 14.44
C THR A 186 20.61 21.96 15.67
N ASN A 187 19.59 21.11 15.57
CA ASN A 187 19.14 20.30 16.69
C ASN A 187 19.91 18.96 16.72
N PRO A 188 20.80 18.73 17.70
CA PRO A 188 21.63 17.54 17.75
C PRO A 188 20.83 16.26 17.99
N ASN A 189 19.56 16.34 18.39
CA ASN A 189 18.68 15.18 18.56
C ASN A 189 18.01 14.78 17.25
N ILE A 190 17.97 15.67 16.26
CA ILE A 190 17.34 15.40 14.97
C ILE A 190 18.37 14.78 14.02
N ARG A 191 17.91 13.78 13.28
CA ARG A 191 18.63 13.16 12.18
C ARG A 191 17.76 13.30 10.94
N ILE A 192 18.21 14.16 10.02
CA ILE A 192 17.53 14.38 8.73
C ILE A 192 17.83 13.19 7.84
N LEU A 193 16.78 12.59 7.27
CA LEU A 193 16.85 11.38 6.46
C LEU A 193 16.76 11.71 4.97
N ALA A 194 15.95 12.71 4.61
CA ALA A 194 15.91 13.26 3.26
C ALA A 194 15.47 14.72 3.26
N SER A 195 15.92 15.46 2.25
CA SER A 195 15.56 16.86 2.00
C SER A 195 15.18 17.07 0.54
N VAL A 196 14.57 18.21 0.23
CA VAL A 196 14.39 18.64 -1.17
C VAL A 196 15.76 18.79 -1.84
N ASP A 197 15.95 18.17 -3.00
CA ASP A 197 17.12 18.37 -3.84
C ASP A 197 17.00 19.70 -4.60
N PRO A 198 18.10 20.48 -4.75
CA PRO A 198 18.07 21.75 -5.48
C PRO A 198 17.54 21.67 -6.91
N SER A 199 17.58 20.51 -7.57
CA SER A 199 17.01 20.32 -8.91
C SER A 199 15.49 20.47 -8.94
N SER A 200 14.82 20.48 -7.79
CA SER A 200 13.37 20.64 -7.68
C SER A 200 12.91 22.09 -7.78
N PHE A 201 13.81 23.07 -7.72
CA PHE A 201 13.43 24.48 -7.74
C PHE A 201 13.25 25.03 -9.16
N PRO A 202 12.23 25.86 -9.42
CA PRO A 202 11.17 26.26 -8.49
C PRO A 202 10.22 25.09 -8.17
N LEU A 203 9.86 24.94 -6.88
CA LEU A 203 8.97 23.90 -6.38
C LEU A 203 7.64 24.52 -5.97
N GLY A 204 6.53 23.98 -6.50
CA GLY A 204 5.21 24.59 -6.48
C GLY A 204 4.84 25.18 -7.85
N THR A 205 3.55 25.32 -8.11
CA THR A 205 3.03 25.96 -9.34
C THR A 205 2.27 27.26 -9.07
N ASP A 206 1.88 27.52 -7.81
CA ASP A 206 1.37 28.83 -7.40
C ASP A 206 2.55 29.79 -7.18
N PRO A 207 2.66 30.90 -7.93
CA PRO A 207 3.78 31.83 -7.81
C PRO A 207 3.89 32.50 -6.43
N ASN A 208 2.80 32.57 -5.65
CA ASN A 208 2.80 33.14 -4.31
C ASN A 208 3.20 32.13 -3.22
N GLN A 209 3.20 30.84 -3.56
CA GLN A 209 3.51 29.73 -2.66
C GLN A 209 4.42 28.76 -3.41
N SER A 210 5.55 29.25 -3.88
CA SER A 210 6.60 28.44 -4.51
C SER A 210 7.92 28.69 -3.83
N TRP A 211 8.73 27.64 -3.69
CA TRP A 211 10.10 27.76 -3.21
C TRP A 211 11.05 27.85 -4.40
N TYR A 212 11.99 28.78 -4.36
CA TYR A 212 12.95 29.01 -5.45
C TYR A 212 14.38 28.62 -5.08
N SER A 213 14.65 28.44 -3.79
CA SER A 213 15.92 27.96 -3.24
C SER A 213 15.72 27.64 -1.76
N GLY A 214 16.66 26.94 -1.14
CA GLY A 214 16.67 26.70 0.30
C GLY A 214 17.03 25.28 0.66
N TYR A 215 16.94 24.98 1.96
CA TYR A 215 17.15 23.65 2.51
C TYR A 215 15.89 23.22 3.27
N TYR A 216 15.19 22.22 2.75
CA TYR A 216 13.90 21.79 3.29
C TYR A 216 13.98 20.31 3.69
N PRO A 217 14.11 19.99 4.99
CA PRO A 217 14.06 18.61 5.47
C PRO A 217 12.63 18.08 5.36
N ILE A 218 12.48 16.96 4.66
CA ILE A 218 11.18 16.35 4.33
C ILE A 218 10.94 15.09 5.13
N LEU A 219 12.00 14.32 5.40
CA LEU A 219 11.95 13.10 6.21
C LEU A 219 12.97 13.22 7.34
N TRP A 220 12.56 12.99 8.59
CA TRP A 220 13.51 12.96 9.71
C TRP A 220 13.06 12.07 10.86
N THR A 221 14.00 11.81 11.77
CA THR A 221 13.76 11.15 13.06
C THR A 221 14.37 11.97 14.18
N ASN A 222 13.75 11.93 15.35
CA ASN A 222 14.33 12.39 16.61
C ASN A 222 14.91 11.20 17.35
N LYS A 223 16.23 11.19 17.56
CA LYS A 223 17.01 10.08 18.13
C LYS A 223 16.62 9.73 19.57
N ASN A 224 15.91 10.61 20.27
CA ASN A 224 15.42 10.36 21.62
C ASN A 224 14.17 9.48 21.64
N TYR A 225 13.53 9.25 20.49
CA TYR A 225 12.27 8.51 20.37
C TYR A 225 12.32 7.51 19.22
N LYS A 226 11.47 6.49 19.27
CA LYS A 226 11.18 5.66 18.09
C LYS A 226 10.17 6.40 17.23
N MET A 227 10.63 7.34 16.42
CA MET A 227 9.73 8.18 15.63
C MET A 227 10.25 8.42 14.22
N LEU A 228 9.33 8.54 13.27
CA LEU A 228 9.58 9.06 11.92
C LEU A 228 8.55 10.13 11.62
N TYR A 229 8.99 11.17 10.93
CA TYR A 229 8.10 12.11 10.29
C TYR A 229 8.30 12.08 8.78
N ALA A 230 7.20 12.08 8.03
CA ALA A 230 7.16 12.29 6.60
C ALA A 230 6.36 13.54 6.27
N ASN A 231 6.95 14.47 5.54
CA ASN A 231 6.25 15.68 5.17
C ASN A 231 5.19 15.50 4.07
N PHE A 232 5.23 14.41 3.29
CA PHE A 232 4.18 14.11 2.31
C PHE A 232 2.92 13.54 2.99
N GLY A 233 1.76 13.73 2.35
CA GLY A 233 0.46 13.26 2.85
C GLY A 233 -0.71 14.11 2.36
N HIS A 234 -0.60 14.66 1.15
CA HIS A 234 -1.56 15.59 0.56
C HIS A 234 -1.75 15.23 -0.91
N ASN A 235 -2.94 14.77 -1.28
CA ASN A 235 -3.23 14.45 -2.68
C ASN A 235 -3.64 15.73 -3.42
N ALA A 236 -3.19 15.89 -4.67
CA ALA A 236 -3.74 16.91 -5.55
C ALA A 236 -5.24 16.66 -5.77
N MET A 237 -6.03 17.73 -5.69
CA MET A 237 -7.48 17.70 -5.84
C MET A 237 -7.93 18.71 -6.89
N ASP A 238 -8.94 18.35 -7.66
CA ASP A 238 -9.82 19.29 -8.33
C ASP A 238 -10.95 19.64 -7.35
N TYR A 239 -10.76 20.69 -6.55
CA TYR A 239 -11.69 21.10 -5.50
C TYR A 239 -13.12 21.39 -6.00
N PRO A 240 -13.34 22.08 -7.14
CA PRO A 240 -14.68 22.27 -7.71
C PRO A 240 -15.48 20.98 -7.93
N THR A 241 -14.82 19.88 -8.29
CA THR A 241 -15.47 18.60 -8.61
C THR A 241 -15.27 17.53 -7.55
N ASP A 242 -14.52 17.84 -6.48
CA ASP A 242 -14.08 16.89 -5.45
C ASP A 242 -13.37 15.65 -6.03
N THR A 243 -12.60 15.84 -7.10
CA THR A 243 -11.91 14.75 -7.79
C THR A 243 -10.46 14.66 -7.35
N THR A 244 -10.03 13.47 -6.93
CA THR A 244 -8.61 13.18 -6.66
C THR A 244 -7.81 13.10 -7.95
N LEU A 245 -6.74 13.90 -8.05
CA LEU A 245 -5.86 14.02 -9.21
C LEU A 245 -4.51 13.31 -9.02
N SER A 246 -4.10 13.07 -7.78
CA SER A 246 -2.87 12.32 -7.47
C SER A 246 -3.04 11.40 -6.27
N HIS A 247 -2.03 10.58 -6.03
CA HIS A 247 -2.03 9.54 -5.00
C HIS A 247 -0.69 9.52 -4.27
N THR A 248 -0.70 9.64 -2.94
CA THR A 248 0.51 9.74 -2.12
C THR A 248 1.33 8.45 -2.19
N PHE A 249 0.70 7.29 -2.33
CA PHE A 249 1.38 6.00 -2.45
C PHE A 249 1.67 5.62 -3.92
N SER A 250 1.66 6.60 -4.83
CA SER A 250 2.02 6.40 -6.25
C SER A 250 3.50 6.09 -6.49
N SER A 251 4.39 6.62 -5.67
CA SER A 251 5.84 6.41 -5.80
C SER A 251 6.28 5.17 -5.02
N GLU A 252 6.64 4.10 -5.72
CA GLU A 252 7.14 2.87 -5.08
C GLU A 252 8.42 3.13 -4.28
N VAL A 253 9.31 3.99 -4.79
CA VAL A 253 10.55 4.35 -4.10
C VAL A 253 10.25 5.06 -2.79
N GLN A 254 9.30 6.00 -2.78
CA GLN A 254 8.81 6.63 -1.54
C GLN A 254 8.15 5.60 -0.60
N ASN A 255 7.35 4.69 -1.13
CA ASN A 255 6.68 3.67 -0.33
C ASN A 255 7.67 2.74 0.38
N ARG A 256 8.87 2.51 -0.18
CA ARG A 256 9.94 1.77 0.51
C ARG A 256 10.34 2.44 1.82
N PHE A 257 10.37 3.77 1.89
CA PHE A 257 10.61 4.50 3.14
C PHE A 257 9.50 4.24 4.16
N VAL A 258 8.24 4.29 3.73
CA VAL A 258 7.09 4.04 4.61
C VAL A 258 7.14 2.61 5.17
N ILE A 259 7.37 1.63 4.32
CA ILE A 259 7.43 0.21 4.68
C ILE A 259 8.60 -0.09 5.60
N ASP A 260 9.81 0.32 5.23
CA ASP A 260 11.02 0.09 6.03
C ASP A 260 10.96 0.84 7.36
N GLY A 261 10.36 2.03 7.36
CA GLY A 261 10.09 2.82 8.54
C GLY A 261 9.15 2.10 9.52
N LEU A 262 8.03 1.56 9.03
CA LEU A 262 7.11 0.78 9.87
C LEU A 262 7.75 -0.48 10.44
N LEU A 263 8.51 -1.23 9.62
CA LEU A 263 9.21 -2.43 10.06
C LEU A 263 10.25 -2.11 11.14
N TRP A 264 10.97 -1.00 10.98
CA TRP A 264 11.91 -0.50 11.99
C TRP A 264 11.19 -0.07 13.28
N LEU A 265 10.14 0.75 13.19
CA LEU A 265 9.36 1.23 14.33
C LEU A 265 8.73 0.07 15.11
N GLY A 266 8.21 -0.94 14.40
CA GLY A 266 7.59 -2.14 14.94
C GLY A 266 8.58 -3.11 15.60
N GLY A 267 9.89 -2.85 15.50
CA GLY A 267 10.93 -3.67 16.11
C GLY A 267 11.21 -4.98 15.35
N ALA A 268 10.81 -5.09 14.07
CA ALA A 268 11.14 -6.24 13.25
C ALA A 268 12.68 -6.32 13.07
N SER A 269 13.31 -7.33 13.66
CA SER A 269 14.76 -7.53 13.58
C SER A 269 15.15 -8.24 12.29
N GLY A 270 16.04 -7.63 11.51
CA GLY A 270 16.54 -8.13 10.21
C GLY A 270 16.54 -7.00 9.17
N ASN A 271 17.30 -7.16 8.07
CA ASN A 271 16.91 -6.41 6.88
C ASN A 271 15.48 -6.85 6.57
N PRO A 272 14.52 -5.94 6.32
CA PRO A 272 13.25 -6.34 5.78
C PRO A 272 13.58 -6.92 4.41
N THR A 273 13.81 -8.23 4.36
CA THR A 273 13.75 -8.96 3.11
C THR A 273 12.30 -8.79 2.71
N PRO A 274 12.01 -8.06 1.62
CA PRO A 274 10.67 -8.12 1.04
C PRO A 274 10.30 -9.59 0.91
N PRO A 275 9.02 -9.97 0.91
CA PRO A 275 8.65 -11.29 0.42
C PRO A 275 9.48 -11.57 -0.84
N THR A 276 10.15 -12.71 -0.90
CA THR A 276 10.91 -13.15 -2.08
C THR A 276 9.96 -13.39 -3.23
N ASP A 277 9.49 -12.30 -3.83
CA ASP A 277 9.64 -11.92 -5.22
C ASP A 277 9.02 -10.51 -5.36
N PRO A 278 9.78 -9.41 -5.24
CA PRO A 278 9.33 -8.19 -5.89
C PRO A 278 9.32 -8.53 -7.37
N ILE A 279 8.14 -8.51 -7.97
CA ILE A 279 8.01 -8.65 -9.42
C ILE A 279 9.03 -7.71 -10.06
N ASN A 280 10.11 -8.28 -10.60
CA ASN A 280 11.14 -7.52 -11.27
C ASN A 280 10.49 -6.94 -12.53
N THR A 281 10.30 -5.63 -12.53
CA THR A 281 9.59 -4.88 -13.58
C THR A 281 10.34 -4.90 -14.92
N GLY A 282 11.62 -5.27 -14.91
CA GLY A 282 12.43 -5.50 -16.11
C GLY A 282 12.27 -6.89 -16.72
N SER A 283 11.74 -7.87 -15.98
CA SER A 283 11.62 -9.26 -16.43
C SER A 283 10.31 -9.54 -17.17
N TRP A 284 10.33 -10.53 -18.06
CA TRP A 284 9.13 -11.13 -18.64
C TRP A 284 8.74 -12.36 -17.83
N TYR A 285 7.44 -12.64 -17.74
CA TYR A 285 6.88 -13.73 -16.96
C TYR A 285 5.89 -14.56 -17.77
N GLY A 286 5.91 -15.88 -17.57
CA GLY A 286 4.74 -16.72 -17.77
C GLY A 286 3.86 -16.69 -16.52
N LEU A 287 2.53 -16.63 -16.71
CA LEU A 287 1.54 -16.64 -15.64
C LEU A 287 0.74 -17.94 -15.71
N ALA A 288 1.04 -18.91 -14.83
CA ALA A 288 0.37 -20.20 -14.82
C ALA A 288 -0.70 -20.27 -13.72
N ASN A 289 -1.94 -20.60 -14.09
CA ASN A 289 -3.05 -20.70 -13.14
C ASN A 289 -2.82 -21.84 -12.13
N LYS A 290 -3.12 -21.60 -10.85
CA LYS A 290 -2.94 -22.56 -9.75
C LYS A 290 -3.86 -23.77 -9.85
N GLY A 291 -5.08 -23.59 -10.35
CA GLY A 291 -6.10 -24.64 -10.42
C GLY A 291 -5.85 -25.67 -11.52
N ASN A 292 -5.23 -25.30 -12.63
CA ASN A 292 -5.09 -26.17 -13.80
C ASN A 292 -3.70 -26.15 -14.47
N GLY A 293 -2.79 -25.29 -14.05
CA GLY A 293 -1.43 -25.19 -14.60
C GLY A 293 -1.32 -24.55 -15.99
N LYS A 294 -2.42 -24.07 -16.58
CA LYS A 294 -2.43 -23.43 -17.90
C LYS A 294 -1.97 -21.98 -17.81
N CYS A 295 -1.37 -21.50 -18.90
CA CYS A 295 -0.79 -20.18 -18.96
C CYS A 295 -1.79 -19.14 -19.49
N VAL A 296 -1.74 -17.92 -18.95
CA VAL A 296 -2.33 -16.73 -19.57
C VAL A 296 -1.74 -16.59 -20.98
N ASP A 297 -2.59 -16.35 -21.99
CA ASP A 297 -2.24 -16.46 -23.40
C ASP A 297 -3.01 -15.43 -24.23
N ALA A 298 -2.30 -14.71 -25.11
CA ALA A 298 -2.92 -13.87 -26.13
C ALA A 298 -3.35 -14.75 -27.32
N ARG A 299 -4.67 -14.86 -27.53
CA ARG A 299 -5.25 -15.80 -28.49
C ARG A 299 -4.60 -15.68 -29.87
N SER A 300 -4.19 -16.84 -30.40
CA SER A 300 -3.56 -16.96 -31.72
C SER A 300 -2.26 -16.15 -31.90
N ALA A 301 -1.60 -15.78 -30.80
CA ALA A 301 -0.45 -14.87 -30.80
C ALA A 301 -0.72 -13.54 -31.52
N ALA A 302 -1.97 -13.08 -31.52
CA ALA A 302 -2.37 -11.83 -32.15
C ALA A 302 -2.08 -10.60 -31.27
N SER A 303 -1.86 -9.46 -31.91
CA SER A 303 -1.59 -8.17 -31.26
C SER A 303 -2.54 -7.07 -31.73
N ALA A 304 -3.71 -7.43 -32.27
CA ALA A 304 -4.76 -6.46 -32.60
C ALA A 304 -5.51 -6.08 -31.32
N ASN A 305 -5.96 -4.83 -31.23
CA ASN A 305 -6.88 -4.41 -30.17
C ASN A 305 -8.13 -5.31 -30.19
N GLY A 306 -8.53 -5.81 -29.02
CA GLY A 306 -9.62 -6.79 -28.90
C GLY A 306 -9.17 -8.25 -28.98
N THR A 307 -7.87 -8.53 -29.11
CA THR A 307 -7.37 -9.91 -28.99
C THR A 307 -7.73 -10.46 -27.62
N ALA A 308 -8.47 -11.57 -27.57
CA ALA A 308 -8.86 -12.19 -26.33
C ALA A 308 -7.64 -12.68 -25.54
N ILE A 309 -7.62 -12.37 -24.23
CA ILE A 309 -6.73 -13.04 -23.28
C ILE A 309 -7.42 -14.31 -22.81
N GLN A 310 -6.80 -15.44 -23.06
CA GLN A 310 -7.32 -16.77 -22.75
C GLN A 310 -6.36 -17.52 -21.84
N GLN A 311 -6.75 -18.72 -21.42
CA GLN A 311 -5.80 -19.72 -20.96
C GLN A 311 -5.48 -20.70 -22.10
N TYR A 312 -4.23 -21.17 -22.14
CA TYR A 312 -3.79 -22.20 -23.06
C TYR A 312 -2.68 -23.03 -22.43
N GLY A 313 -2.45 -24.25 -22.94
CA GLY A 313 -1.29 -25.06 -22.57
C GLY A 313 0.01 -24.23 -22.66
N CYS A 314 0.81 -24.25 -21.61
CA CYS A 314 2.04 -23.47 -21.54
C CYS A 314 3.02 -23.92 -22.66
N ASN A 315 3.44 -22.99 -23.52
CA ASN A 315 4.21 -23.27 -24.72
C ASN A 315 5.40 -22.31 -24.94
N SER A 316 5.68 -21.43 -23.97
CA SER A 316 6.80 -20.48 -23.99
C SER A 316 6.81 -19.47 -25.14
N SER A 317 5.75 -19.40 -25.96
CA SER A 317 5.65 -18.40 -27.03
C SER A 317 5.50 -16.99 -26.46
N ASN A 318 5.83 -15.96 -27.25
CA ASN A 318 5.65 -14.56 -26.87
C ASN A 318 4.18 -14.21 -26.51
N ALA A 319 3.21 -15.02 -26.96
CA ALA A 319 1.80 -14.86 -26.60
C ALA A 319 1.51 -15.11 -25.12
N GLN A 320 2.39 -15.82 -24.42
CA GLN A 320 2.25 -16.21 -23.00
C GLN A 320 3.22 -15.48 -22.09
N GLN A 321 3.90 -14.45 -22.61
CA GLN A 321 4.92 -13.72 -21.90
C GLN A 321 4.45 -12.29 -21.63
N PHE A 322 4.38 -11.96 -20.35
CA PHE A 322 3.89 -10.68 -19.88
C PHE A 322 4.89 -10.00 -18.97
N GLN A 323 5.01 -8.68 -19.09
CA GLN A 323 5.83 -7.88 -18.20
C GLN A 323 4.92 -7.03 -17.33
N LEU A 324 5.12 -7.08 -16.03
CA LEU A 324 4.40 -6.26 -15.07
C LEU A 324 5.24 -5.01 -14.82
N GLN A 325 4.82 -3.88 -15.38
CA GLN A 325 5.46 -2.57 -15.14
C GLN A 325 4.63 -1.79 -14.13
N THR A 326 5.30 -1.20 -13.13
CA THR A 326 4.65 -0.37 -12.12
C THR A 326 3.93 0.82 -12.75
N THR A 327 2.71 1.09 -12.29
CA THR A 327 2.02 2.37 -12.51
C THR A 327 2.09 3.20 -11.24
N SER A 328 1.01 3.27 -10.47
CA SER A 328 0.90 4.02 -9.21
C SER A 328 0.05 3.26 -8.19
N GLY A 329 0.29 3.46 -6.89
CA GLY A 329 -0.57 2.93 -5.82
C GLY A 329 -0.44 1.43 -5.62
N GLY A 330 0.69 0.83 -6.00
CA GLY A 330 0.88 -0.63 -6.01
C GLY A 330 0.25 -1.34 -7.21
N TYR A 331 -0.28 -0.61 -8.18
CA TYR A 331 -0.80 -1.17 -9.43
C TYR A 331 0.28 -1.26 -10.51
N TYR A 332 0.02 -2.14 -11.47
CA TYR A 332 0.90 -2.48 -12.58
C TYR A 332 0.10 -2.50 -13.87
N ARG A 333 0.75 -2.13 -14.95
CA ARG A 333 0.34 -2.49 -16.30
C ARG A 333 0.90 -3.87 -16.61
N VAL A 334 0.06 -4.77 -17.11
CA VAL A 334 0.49 -6.11 -17.55
C VAL A 334 0.66 -6.11 -19.07
N ASN A 335 1.88 -5.84 -19.52
CA ASN A 335 2.26 -5.71 -20.93
C ASN A 335 2.35 -7.06 -21.62
N THR A 336 1.93 -7.15 -22.88
CA THR A 336 2.22 -8.32 -23.72
C THR A 336 3.57 -8.17 -24.41
N ARG A 337 4.31 -9.28 -24.56
CA ARG A 337 5.57 -9.30 -25.33
C ARG A 337 5.35 -9.16 -26.84
N LEU A 338 4.12 -9.39 -27.32
CA LEU A 338 3.76 -9.26 -28.73
C LEU A 338 3.76 -7.80 -29.21
N ASN A 339 3.41 -6.86 -28.33
CA ASN A 339 3.38 -5.44 -28.62
C ASN A 339 3.47 -4.63 -27.31
N SER A 340 4.58 -3.94 -27.10
CA SER A 340 4.84 -3.16 -25.87
C SER A 340 3.89 -1.98 -25.68
N ALA A 341 3.13 -1.57 -26.71
CA ALA A 341 2.09 -0.54 -26.60
C ALA A 341 0.75 -1.09 -26.07
N GLN A 342 0.61 -2.40 -25.89
CA GLN A 342 -0.63 -3.04 -25.41
C GLN A 342 -0.50 -3.67 -24.01
N SER A 343 -1.62 -3.83 -23.33
CA SER A 343 -1.71 -4.49 -22.02
C SER A 343 -3.02 -5.24 -21.83
N LEU A 344 -3.10 -6.07 -20.79
CA LEU A 344 -4.36 -6.63 -20.30
C LEU A 344 -5.34 -5.50 -19.96
N ASP A 345 -6.53 -5.59 -20.52
CA ASP A 345 -7.60 -4.61 -20.47
C ASP A 345 -8.91 -5.33 -20.15
N VAL A 346 -9.68 -4.78 -19.19
CA VAL A 346 -11.08 -5.21 -18.99
C VAL A 346 -11.94 -4.53 -20.06
N THR A 347 -12.58 -5.35 -20.90
CA THR A 347 -13.37 -4.86 -22.04
C THR A 347 -14.45 -3.89 -21.61
N GLY A 348 -14.52 -2.75 -22.31
CA GLY A 348 -15.56 -1.74 -22.11
C GLY A 348 -15.48 -0.98 -20.80
N VAL A 349 -14.31 -0.96 -20.14
CA VAL A 349 -14.11 -0.31 -18.82
C VAL A 349 -15.10 -0.84 -17.77
N SER A 350 -15.55 -2.08 -17.95
CA SER A 350 -16.61 -2.67 -17.15
C SER A 350 -16.15 -2.95 -15.71
N THR A 351 -17.07 -2.81 -14.76
CA THR A 351 -16.92 -3.29 -13.37
C THR A 351 -17.77 -4.54 -13.12
N ALA A 352 -18.48 -5.04 -14.13
CA ALA A 352 -19.35 -6.21 -14.02
C ALA A 352 -18.55 -7.52 -13.93
N ASP A 353 -19.14 -8.52 -13.28
CA ASP A 353 -18.63 -9.90 -13.30
C ASP A 353 -18.71 -10.46 -14.70
N ASN A 354 -17.76 -11.35 -15.02
CA ASN A 354 -17.62 -11.96 -16.34
C ASN A 354 -17.30 -10.97 -17.47
N ALA A 355 -16.91 -9.73 -17.15
CA ALA A 355 -16.37 -8.85 -18.17
C ALA A 355 -15.10 -9.48 -18.77
N PRO A 356 -15.01 -9.65 -20.11
CA PRO A 356 -13.87 -10.32 -20.73
C PRO A 356 -12.58 -9.54 -20.61
N ILE A 357 -11.46 -10.26 -20.59
CA ILE A 357 -10.12 -9.67 -20.67
C ILE A 357 -9.62 -9.74 -22.12
N GLN A 358 -9.03 -8.65 -22.57
CA GLN A 358 -8.48 -8.49 -23.91
C GLN A 358 -7.12 -7.79 -23.87
N LEU A 359 -6.40 -7.83 -24.99
CA LEU A 359 -5.34 -6.88 -25.28
C LEU A 359 -5.93 -5.61 -25.85
N TRP A 360 -5.47 -4.47 -25.32
CA TRP A 360 -5.80 -3.16 -25.84
C TRP A 360 -4.61 -2.22 -25.76
N SER A 361 -4.61 -1.19 -26.61
CA SER A 361 -3.63 -0.12 -26.58
C SER A 361 -3.69 0.57 -25.21
N HIS A 362 -2.53 0.75 -24.58
CA HIS A 362 -2.50 1.31 -23.25
C HIS A 362 -2.75 2.81 -23.26
N THR A 363 -3.77 3.23 -22.53
CA THR A 363 -4.17 4.64 -22.39
C THR A 363 -4.01 5.14 -20.95
N GLY A 364 -3.59 4.28 -20.02
CA GLY A 364 -3.49 4.61 -18.60
C GLY A 364 -4.81 4.46 -17.82
N GLY A 365 -5.90 4.03 -18.46
CA GLY A 365 -7.19 3.83 -17.80
C GLY A 365 -7.12 2.81 -16.65
N ALA A 366 -7.94 3.00 -15.61
CA ALA A 366 -7.96 2.11 -14.45
C ALA A 366 -8.31 0.65 -14.80
N ASN A 367 -9.07 0.43 -15.88
CA ASN A 367 -9.40 -0.91 -16.38
C ASN A 367 -8.19 -1.67 -16.96
N GLN A 368 -7.05 -1.00 -17.15
CA GLN A 368 -5.79 -1.56 -17.66
C GLN A 368 -4.71 -1.69 -16.57
N GLN A 369 -5.07 -1.43 -15.33
CA GLN A 369 -4.16 -1.44 -14.19
C GLN A 369 -4.57 -2.54 -13.23
N TRP A 370 -3.58 -3.35 -12.82
CA TRP A 370 -3.78 -4.56 -12.04
C TRP A 370 -2.84 -4.53 -10.84
N GLN A 371 -3.37 -4.78 -9.64
CA GLN A 371 -2.60 -4.95 -8.43
C GLN A 371 -2.25 -6.44 -8.27
N PRO A 372 -0.97 -6.83 -8.36
CA PRO A 372 -0.53 -8.16 -7.98
C PRO A 372 -0.46 -8.25 -6.46
N VAL A 373 -1.35 -9.05 -5.88
CA VAL A 373 -1.37 -9.35 -4.45
C VAL A 373 -0.69 -10.69 -4.25
N ALA A 374 0.41 -10.68 -3.50
CA ALA A 374 1.23 -11.87 -3.27
C ALA A 374 0.50 -12.91 -2.43
N GLU A 375 0.67 -14.18 -2.79
CA GLU A 375 0.22 -15.37 -2.08
C GLU A 375 1.41 -16.27 -1.77
N SER A 376 1.22 -17.25 -0.88
CA SER A 376 2.24 -18.26 -0.56
C SER A 376 2.71 -19.01 -1.82
N GLY A 377 4.02 -19.28 -1.93
CA GLY A 377 4.58 -20.15 -2.98
C GLY A 377 4.84 -19.48 -4.33
N GLY A 378 4.95 -18.14 -4.36
CA GLY A 378 5.21 -17.36 -5.59
C GLY A 378 3.96 -17.19 -6.47
N TYR A 379 2.79 -17.35 -5.88
CA TYR A 379 1.51 -17.11 -6.53
C TYR A 379 1.05 -15.68 -6.29
N TYR A 380 0.23 -15.16 -7.20
CA TYR A 380 -0.40 -13.86 -7.09
C TYR A 380 -1.82 -13.96 -7.63
N HIS A 381 -2.76 -13.25 -7.02
CA HIS A 381 -3.96 -12.82 -7.75
C HIS A 381 -3.77 -11.40 -8.26
N LEU A 382 -4.42 -11.09 -9.38
CA LEU A 382 -4.33 -9.78 -10.04
C LEU A 382 -5.67 -9.06 -9.91
N VAL A 383 -5.72 -8.00 -9.10
CA VAL A 383 -6.93 -7.21 -8.84
C VAL A 383 -6.99 -6.00 -9.77
N ASN A 384 -8.05 -5.87 -10.56
CA ASN A 384 -8.24 -4.72 -11.45
C ASN A 384 -8.52 -3.44 -10.65
N ARG A 385 -7.84 -2.33 -10.99
CA ARG A 385 -7.98 -1.04 -10.31
C ARG A 385 -9.38 -0.43 -10.45
N ASN A 386 -10.05 -0.63 -11.59
CA ASN A 386 -11.37 -0.05 -11.84
C ASN A 386 -12.47 -0.80 -11.10
N GLY A 387 -12.46 -2.13 -11.19
CA GLY A 387 -13.53 -2.97 -10.64
C GLY A 387 -13.28 -3.52 -9.23
N GLY A 388 -12.04 -3.51 -8.73
CA GLY A 388 -11.66 -4.23 -7.51
C GLY A 388 -11.80 -5.76 -7.64
N LYS A 389 -11.83 -6.28 -8.87
CA LYS A 389 -12.12 -7.68 -9.20
C LYS A 389 -10.88 -8.40 -9.69
N CYS A 390 -10.82 -9.71 -9.46
CA CYS A 390 -9.67 -10.54 -9.76
C CYS A 390 -9.72 -11.07 -11.20
N LEU A 391 -8.57 -11.13 -11.88
CA LEU A 391 -8.39 -11.93 -13.08
C LEU A 391 -8.76 -13.39 -12.76
N ALA A 392 -9.62 -14.00 -13.57
CA ALA A 392 -10.18 -15.30 -13.25
C ALA A 392 -10.35 -16.18 -14.50
N VAL A 393 -10.16 -17.49 -14.29
CA VAL A 393 -10.62 -18.53 -15.22
C VAL A 393 -12.12 -18.77 -14.97
N PRO A 394 -13.02 -18.44 -15.90
CA PRO A 394 -14.46 -18.57 -15.68
C PRO A 394 -14.84 -20.03 -15.44
N GLY A 395 -15.63 -20.27 -14.39
CA GLY A 395 -16.08 -21.61 -14.00
C GLY A 395 -14.97 -22.58 -13.64
N ALA A 396 -13.76 -22.09 -13.31
CA ALA A 396 -12.57 -22.92 -13.05
C ALA A 396 -12.27 -23.94 -14.17
N SER A 397 -12.62 -23.60 -15.41
CA SER A 397 -12.46 -24.50 -16.56
C SER A 397 -11.01 -24.96 -16.73
N ALA A 398 -10.81 -26.22 -17.13
CA ALA A 398 -9.50 -26.75 -17.54
C ALA A 398 -9.33 -26.80 -19.07
N ALA A 399 -10.31 -26.34 -19.85
CA ALA A 399 -10.24 -26.35 -21.31
C ALA A 399 -9.26 -25.29 -21.86
N ASP A 400 -8.62 -25.59 -22.99
CA ASP A 400 -7.86 -24.58 -23.72
C ASP A 400 -8.77 -23.54 -24.37
N SER A 401 -8.20 -22.38 -24.65
CA SER A 401 -8.85 -21.29 -25.38
C SER A 401 -10.04 -20.63 -24.67
N VAL A 402 -10.21 -20.91 -23.38
CA VAL A 402 -11.20 -20.24 -22.53
C VAL A 402 -10.71 -18.82 -22.27
N GLN A 403 -11.51 -17.82 -22.68
CA GLN A 403 -11.21 -16.42 -22.43
C GLN A 403 -11.29 -16.13 -20.93
N LEU A 404 -10.27 -15.45 -20.39
CA LEU A 404 -10.25 -15.01 -19.00
C LEU A 404 -11.22 -13.83 -18.81
N VAL A 405 -11.71 -13.69 -17.59
CA VAL A 405 -12.66 -12.64 -17.19
C VAL A 405 -12.19 -11.98 -15.90
N GLN A 406 -12.89 -10.92 -15.46
CA GLN A 406 -12.84 -10.49 -14.06
C GLN A 406 -14.02 -11.05 -13.26
N LEU A 407 -13.77 -11.42 -12.00
CA LEU A 407 -14.78 -11.85 -11.03
C LEU A 407 -14.48 -11.26 -9.64
N ALA A 408 -15.50 -11.20 -8.77
CA ALA A 408 -15.27 -10.93 -7.36
C ALA A 408 -14.16 -11.84 -6.79
N CYS A 409 -13.22 -11.26 -6.05
CA CYS A 409 -12.08 -11.99 -5.51
C CYS A 409 -12.56 -12.99 -4.44
N ASP A 410 -12.30 -14.28 -4.65
CA ASP A 410 -12.76 -15.37 -3.78
C ASP A 410 -11.61 -16.18 -3.14
N GLY A 411 -10.35 -15.87 -3.50
CA GLY A 411 -9.16 -16.59 -3.03
C GLY A 411 -9.03 -18.01 -3.60
N GLY A 412 -9.87 -18.37 -4.57
CA GLY A 412 -9.88 -19.68 -5.23
C GLY A 412 -8.73 -19.87 -6.21
N ALA A 413 -8.38 -21.12 -6.46
CA ALA A 413 -7.28 -21.48 -7.36
C ALA A 413 -7.46 -20.99 -8.82
N ALA A 414 -8.71 -20.72 -9.24
CA ALA A 414 -9.03 -20.16 -10.55
C ALA A 414 -8.64 -18.67 -10.71
N GLN A 415 -8.29 -17.99 -9.62
CA GLN A 415 -7.90 -16.57 -9.60
C GLN A 415 -6.43 -16.34 -9.21
N SER A 416 -5.71 -17.43 -8.93
CA SER A 416 -4.33 -17.41 -8.46
C SER A 416 -3.38 -17.89 -9.56
N PHE A 417 -2.31 -17.14 -9.81
CA PHE A 417 -1.37 -17.35 -10.90
C PHE A 417 0.08 -17.34 -10.40
N LYS A 418 0.86 -18.35 -10.76
CA LYS A 418 2.29 -18.38 -10.52
C LYS A 418 3.00 -17.55 -11.57
N LEU A 419 3.78 -16.56 -11.14
CA LEU A 419 4.66 -15.80 -12.02
C LEU A 419 6.01 -16.52 -12.09
N THR A 420 6.45 -16.88 -13.30
CA THR A 420 7.75 -17.51 -13.54
C THR A 420 8.50 -16.68 -14.57
N ALA A 421 9.69 -16.17 -14.23
CA ALA A 421 10.51 -15.40 -15.16
C ALA A 421 10.93 -16.27 -16.38
N VAL A 422 10.95 -15.66 -17.58
CA VAL A 422 11.21 -16.34 -18.87
C VAL A 422 12.21 -15.61 -19.77
#